data_AF-A0A0S7XVI0-F1
#
_entry.id   AF-A0A0S7XVI0-F1
#
_cell.length_a   1.000
_cell.length_b   1.000
_cell.length_c   1.000
_cell.angle_alpha   90.00
_cell.angle_beta   90.00
_cell.angle_gamma   90.00
#
_symmetry.space_group_name_H-M   'P 1'
#
loop_
_entity.id
_entity.type
_entity.pdbx_description
1 polymer ?
#
loop_
_entity_poly.entity_id
_entity_poly.type
_entity_poly.pdbx_seq_one_letter_code
_entity_poly.pdbx_strand_id
1 'polypeptide(L)'
;MISSGNIASLQILSSNLLDDTLTEIRLHRKESSPPNEEYFPTAEYLLQEAMEYVAGAWEMVKSGKSNASIALSRWVLEASLNLLWIMADEDKIEERHTVLIGEALRNDACLLEGLAKLQPDESHQFESKANEARRIRNDLGVEKPESLEKRLEKIRIHDKANWPELYSLYRICCAAAHPSLKVWERFVIADNSTVYKDPIDKKSLACWMVTASTFYLVMSTYCLTELGDSAQLKDWWKNKVWPLLNDD
;
A
#
# COMPACT_ATOMS: atom_id res chain seq x y z
N MET A 1 -16.46 10.08 -17.61
CA MET A 1 -15.74 8.82 -17.92
C MET A 1 -14.37 9.26 -18.38
N ILE A 2 -13.32 9.00 -17.60
CA ILE A 2 -12.02 9.68 -17.79
C ILE A 2 -11.45 9.42 -19.20
N SER A 3 -11.09 10.51 -19.88
CA SER A 3 -10.51 10.48 -21.22
C SER A 3 -9.16 9.73 -21.27
N SER A 4 -8.79 9.16 -22.42
CA SER A 4 -7.47 8.52 -22.60
C SER A 4 -6.31 9.50 -22.40
N GLY A 5 -6.50 10.78 -22.77
CA GLY A 5 -5.54 11.85 -22.53
C GLY A 5 -5.33 12.09 -21.03
N ASN A 6 -6.41 12.18 -20.26
CA ASN A 6 -6.34 12.37 -18.81
C ASN A 6 -5.65 11.18 -18.11
N ILE A 7 -5.89 9.94 -18.57
CA ILE A 7 -5.21 8.75 -18.02
C ILE A 7 -3.70 8.83 -18.24
N ALA A 8 -3.25 9.22 -19.43
CA ALA A 8 -1.83 9.39 -19.71
C ALA A 8 -1.22 10.50 -18.84
N SER A 9 -1.92 11.62 -18.68
CA SER A 9 -1.49 12.71 -17.79
C SER A 9 -1.41 12.28 -16.33
N LEU A 10 -2.41 11.56 -15.82
CA LEU A 10 -2.41 11.04 -14.44
C LEU A 10 -1.27 10.04 -14.20
N GLN A 11 -0.96 9.19 -15.19
CA GLN A 11 0.18 8.29 -15.13
C GLN A 11 1.49 9.08 -15.01
N ILE A 12 1.73 10.04 -15.90
CA ILE A 12 2.94 10.88 -15.88
C ILE A 12 3.05 11.62 -14.55
N LEU A 13 1.94 12.22 -14.08
CA LEU A 13 1.92 12.92 -12.80
C LEU A 13 2.27 12.00 -11.62
N SER A 14 1.75 10.78 -11.60
CA SER A 14 2.03 9.82 -10.54
C SER A 14 3.50 9.38 -10.56
N SER A 15 4.03 9.04 -11.74
CA SER A 15 5.43 8.64 -11.90
C SER A 15 6.39 9.77 -11.53
N ASN A 16 6.17 10.98 -12.06
CA ASN A 16 7.01 12.14 -11.74
C ASN A 16 6.98 12.46 -10.25
N LEU A 17 5.82 12.38 -9.59
CA LEU A 17 5.75 12.63 -8.15
C LEU A 17 6.63 11.65 -7.36
N LEU A 18 6.68 10.37 -7.73
CA LEU A 18 7.58 9.39 -7.10
C LEU A 18 9.05 9.69 -7.39
N ASP A 19 9.40 9.91 -8.65
CA ASP A 19 10.78 10.14 -9.09
C ASP A 19 11.36 11.42 -8.49
N ASP A 20 10.59 12.51 -8.49
CA ASP A 20 10.97 13.80 -7.94
C ASP A 20 11.18 13.70 -6.43
N THR A 21 10.23 13.07 -5.71
CA THR A 21 10.35 12.86 -4.25
C THR A 21 11.56 11.98 -3.91
N LEU A 22 11.78 10.89 -4.65
CA LEU A 22 12.91 9.99 -4.45
C LEU A 22 14.24 10.72 -4.68
N THR A 23 14.29 11.59 -5.70
CA THR A 23 15.45 12.43 -5.99
C THR A 23 15.70 13.42 -4.86
N GLU A 24 14.66 14.10 -4.36
CA GLU A 24 14.75 15.04 -3.24
C GLU A 24 15.32 14.38 -1.98
N ILE A 25 14.80 13.20 -1.62
CA ILE A 25 15.28 12.43 -0.45
C ILE A 25 16.75 12.05 -0.62
N ARG A 26 17.14 11.57 -1.81
CA ARG A 26 18.53 11.20 -2.10
C ARG A 26 19.48 12.40 -2.04
N LEU A 27 19.03 13.57 -2.47
CA LEU A 27 19.80 14.82 -2.40
C LEU A 27 20.01 15.23 -0.94
N HIS A 28 18.93 15.35 -0.15
CA HIS A 28 19.00 15.71 1.26
C HIS A 28 19.82 14.71 2.08
N ARG A 29 19.74 13.41 1.77
CA ARG A 29 20.57 12.37 2.40
C ARG A 29 22.06 12.64 2.18
N LYS A 30 22.48 12.96 0.95
CA LYS A 30 23.90 13.26 0.66
C LYS A 30 24.41 14.46 1.45
N GLU A 31 23.54 15.41 1.76
CA GLU A 31 23.88 16.64 2.49
C GLU A 31 23.94 16.43 4.02
N SER A 32 23.17 15.46 4.54
CA SER A 32 22.98 15.26 5.99
C SER A 32 23.62 13.99 6.57
N SER A 33 24.10 13.05 5.74
CA SER A 33 24.60 11.75 6.22
C SER A 33 26.03 11.81 6.79
N PRO A 34 26.33 11.14 7.92
CA PRO A 34 27.69 10.86 8.36
C PRO A 34 28.44 9.99 7.33
N PRO A 35 29.78 10.10 7.21
CA PRO A 35 30.54 9.52 6.09
C PRO A 35 30.52 7.99 5.94
N ASN A 36 30.03 7.22 6.93
CA ASN A 36 30.33 5.78 7.07
C ASN A 36 29.15 4.89 7.49
N GLU A 37 27.90 5.33 7.36
CA GLU A 37 26.75 4.47 7.69
C GLU A 37 25.91 4.16 6.44
N GLU A 38 25.96 2.90 6.00
CA GLU A 38 25.07 2.35 4.96
C GLU A 38 23.66 2.14 5.53
N TYR A 39 22.97 3.22 5.91
CA TYR A 39 21.54 3.15 6.16
C TYR A 39 20.79 3.42 4.87
N PHE A 40 19.89 2.52 4.47
CA PHE A 40 18.83 2.88 3.53
C PHE A 40 17.74 3.58 4.33
N PRO A 41 17.46 4.88 4.07
CA PRO A 41 16.30 5.52 4.66
C PRO A 41 15.06 4.77 4.17
N THR A 42 14.21 4.32 5.08
CA THR A 42 12.99 3.56 4.73
C THR A 42 12.12 4.28 3.74
N ALA A 43 12.08 5.60 3.85
CA ALA A 43 11.49 6.51 2.89
C ALA A 43 11.97 6.31 1.44
N GLU A 44 13.29 6.17 1.24
CA GLU A 44 13.89 5.92 -0.07
C GLU A 44 13.48 4.55 -0.62
N TYR A 45 13.54 3.51 0.22
CA TYR A 45 13.17 2.15 -0.16
C TYR A 45 11.67 2.02 -0.51
N LEU A 46 10.80 2.64 0.30
CA LEU A 46 9.36 2.70 0.09
C LEU A 46 9.00 3.22 -1.30
N LEU A 47 9.59 4.36 -1.68
CA LEU A 47 9.35 4.96 -2.98
C LEU A 47 9.89 4.08 -4.11
N GLN A 48 11.09 3.54 -3.95
CA GLN A 48 11.73 2.72 -4.98
C GLN A 48 10.94 1.43 -5.28
N GLU A 49 10.48 0.71 -4.26
CA GLU A 49 9.64 -0.48 -4.45
C GLU A 49 8.29 -0.12 -5.06
N ALA A 50 7.65 0.96 -4.60
CA ALA A 50 6.33 1.35 -5.07
C ALA A 50 6.27 1.70 -6.57
N MET A 51 7.40 2.09 -7.18
CA MET A 51 7.46 2.39 -8.62
C MET A 51 6.94 1.24 -9.48
N GLU A 52 7.35 0.01 -9.19
CA GLU A 52 6.92 -1.17 -9.96
C GLU A 52 5.42 -1.43 -9.81
N TYR A 53 4.89 -1.27 -8.60
CA TYR A 53 3.47 -1.51 -8.31
C TYR A 53 2.56 -0.43 -8.90
N VAL A 54 2.97 0.85 -8.85
CA VAL A 54 2.25 1.96 -9.48
C VAL A 54 2.30 1.82 -11.00
N ALA A 55 3.45 1.48 -11.58
CA ALA A 55 3.57 1.21 -13.01
C ALA A 55 2.69 0.04 -13.46
N GLY A 56 2.72 -1.07 -12.72
CA GLY A 56 1.86 -2.23 -12.97
C GLY A 56 0.38 -1.90 -12.83
N ALA A 57 0.00 -1.08 -11.85
CA ALA A 57 -1.39 -0.67 -11.66
C ALA A 57 -1.90 0.19 -12.83
N TRP A 58 -1.07 1.09 -13.37
CA TRP A 58 -1.39 1.86 -14.59
C TRP A 58 -1.49 0.97 -15.83
N GLU A 59 -0.62 -0.03 -15.96
CA GLU A 59 -0.69 -0.99 -17.07
C GLU A 59 -1.99 -1.81 -17.02
N MET A 60 -2.44 -2.19 -15.82
CA MET A 60 -3.74 -2.83 -15.63
C MET A 60 -4.91 -1.91 -16.01
N VAL A 61 -4.82 -0.59 -15.78
CA VAL A 61 -5.84 0.38 -16.28
C VAL A 61 -5.87 0.38 -17.81
N LYS A 62 -4.72 0.49 -18.47
CA LYS A 62 -4.61 0.52 -19.94
C LYS A 62 -5.14 -0.76 -20.58
N SER A 63 -4.82 -1.90 -19.98
CA SER A 63 -5.27 -3.22 -20.41
C SER A 63 -6.74 -3.53 -20.08
N GLY A 64 -7.51 -2.58 -19.54
CA GLY A 64 -8.92 -2.77 -19.18
C GLY A 64 -9.16 -3.67 -17.96
N LYS A 65 -8.11 -3.98 -17.19
CA LYS A 65 -8.14 -4.83 -16.00
C LYS A 65 -8.30 -4.00 -14.72
N SER A 66 -9.36 -3.18 -14.65
CA SER A 66 -9.56 -2.21 -13.56
C SER A 66 -9.56 -2.83 -12.15
N ASN A 67 -10.08 -4.05 -11.97
CA ASN A 67 -10.04 -4.75 -10.67
C ASN A 67 -8.60 -5.07 -10.24
N ALA A 68 -7.75 -5.50 -11.17
CA ALA A 68 -6.34 -5.78 -10.88
C ALA A 68 -5.59 -4.49 -10.54
N SER A 69 -5.87 -3.40 -11.26
CA SER A 69 -5.33 -2.07 -10.95
C SER A 69 -5.71 -1.60 -9.54
N ILE A 70 -6.99 -1.72 -9.16
CA ILE A 70 -7.47 -1.36 -7.82
C ILE A 70 -6.77 -2.20 -6.75
N ALA A 71 -6.59 -3.50 -6.99
CA ALA A 71 -5.91 -4.40 -6.06
C ALA A 71 -4.44 -4.01 -5.86
N LEU A 72 -3.70 -3.75 -6.95
CA LEU A 72 -2.30 -3.31 -6.91
C LEU A 72 -2.14 -1.96 -6.19
N SER A 73 -3.04 -1.01 -6.47
CA SER A 73 -3.02 0.33 -5.87
C SER A 73 -3.26 0.28 -4.36
N ARG A 74 -4.23 -0.55 -3.91
CA ARG A 74 -4.53 -0.72 -2.48
C ARG A 74 -3.33 -1.22 -1.70
N TRP A 75 -2.52 -2.09 -2.28
CA TRP A 75 -1.39 -2.68 -1.57
C TRP A 75 -0.38 -1.61 -1.14
N VAL A 76 0.01 -0.72 -2.07
CA VAL A 76 0.96 0.38 -1.80
C VAL A 76 0.40 1.35 -0.76
N LEU A 77 -0.88 1.70 -0.89
CA LEU A 77 -1.57 2.60 0.04
C LEU A 77 -1.68 2.00 1.45
N GLU A 78 -2.22 0.79 1.57
CA GLU A 78 -2.42 0.13 2.86
C GLU A 78 -1.07 -0.14 3.57
N ALA A 79 -0.01 -0.48 2.82
CA ALA A 79 1.33 -0.67 3.38
C ALA A 79 1.91 0.64 3.97
N SER A 80 1.79 1.75 3.23
CA SER A 80 2.26 3.07 3.67
C SER A 80 1.54 3.53 4.93
N LEU A 81 0.22 3.34 4.97
CA LEU A 81 -0.62 3.72 6.09
C LEU A 81 -0.41 2.81 7.32
N ASN A 82 -0.13 1.52 7.12
CA ASN A 82 0.26 0.62 8.20
C ASN A 82 1.60 1.06 8.84
N LEU A 83 2.56 1.48 8.03
CA LEU A 83 3.84 1.96 8.50
C LEU A 83 3.68 3.26 9.31
N LEU A 84 2.94 4.24 8.77
CA LEU A 84 2.60 5.45 9.53
C LEU A 84 1.90 5.12 10.84
N TRP A 85 0.97 4.16 10.81
CA TRP A 85 0.25 3.76 12.00
C TRP A 85 1.17 3.17 13.07
N ILE A 86 2.11 2.29 12.73
CA ILE A 86 3.07 1.80 13.73
C ILE A 86 3.89 2.95 14.30
N MET A 87 4.40 3.83 13.43
CA MET A 87 5.33 4.90 13.81
C MET A 87 4.68 6.06 14.57
N ALA A 88 3.35 6.14 14.58
CA ALA A 88 2.61 7.24 15.18
C ALA A 88 2.60 7.27 16.72
N ASP A 89 3.02 6.20 17.40
CA ASP A 89 2.99 6.12 18.87
C ASP A 89 4.07 5.15 19.35
N GLU A 90 5.18 5.68 19.84
CA GLU A 90 6.39 4.93 20.20
C GLU A 90 6.10 3.84 21.24
N ASP A 91 5.28 4.18 22.24
CA ASP A 91 4.85 3.28 23.31
C ASP A 91 3.95 2.13 22.83
N LYS A 92 3.45 2.21 21.57
CA LYS A 92 2.60 1.17 20.96
C LYS A 92 3.24 0.48 19.77
N ILE A 93 4.51 0.74 19.46
CA ILE A 93 5.18 0.13 18.30
C ILE A 93 5.09 -1.39 18.37
N GLU A 94 5.44 -1.99 19.51
CA GLU A 94 5.44 -3.45 19.69
C GLU A 94 4.04 -4.06 19.55
N GLU A 95 3.02 -3.42 20.15
CA GLU A 95 1.62 -3.82 20.03
C GLU A 95 1.15 -3.77 18.56
N ARG A 96 1.34 -2.62 17.89
CA ARG A 96 0.90 -2.39 16.50
C ARG A 96 1.65 -3.28 15.51
N HIS A 97 2.93 -3.52 15.77
CA HIS A 97 3.76 -4.44 15.01
C HIS A 97 3.23 -5.87 15.12
N THR A 98 2.94 -6.34 16.33
CA THR A 98 2.37 -7.68 16.58
C THR A 98 1.02 -7.86 15.88
N VAL A 99 0.18 -6.82 15.88
CA VAL A 99 -1.10 -6.81 15.14
C VAL A 99 -0.88 -6.97 13.63
N LEU A 100 0.11 -6.30 13.05
CA LEU A 100 0.39 -6.40 11.62
C LEU A 100 1.06 -7.72 11.23
N ILE A 101 1.89 -8.30 12.09
CA ILE A 101 2.37 -9.69 11.93
C ILE A 101 1.17 -10.64 11.88
N GLY A 102 0.19 -10.45 12.78
CA GLY A 102 -1.05 -11.22 12.79
C GLY A 102 -1.85 -11.15 11.48
N GLU A 103 -1.97 -9.95 10.89
CA GLU A 103 -2.62 -9.79 9.59
C GLU A 103 -1.80 -10.35 8.43
N ALA A 104 -0.47 -10.21 8.45
CA ALA A 104 0.41 -10.80 7.45
C ALA A 104 0.25 -12.34 7.42
N LEU A 105 0.26 -12.99 8.59
CA LEU A 105 0.04 -14.43 8.73
C LEU A 105 -1.38 -14.84 8.28
N ARG A 106 -2.38 -14.00 8.55
CA ARG A 106 -3.75 -14.22 8.06
C ARG A 106 -3.82 -14.20 6.53
N ASN A 107 -3.18 -13.20 5.92
CA ASN A 107 -3.14 -13.04 4.47
C ASN A 107 -2.39 -14.20 3.80
N ASP A 108 -1.27 -14.63 4.38
CA ASP A 108 -0.44 -15.74 3.90
C ASP A 108 -1.22 -17.07 3.94
N ALA A 109 -1.88 -17.37 5.07
CA ALA A 109 -2.72 -18.56 5.19
C ALA A 109 -3.82 -18.60 4.10
N CYS A 110 -4.51 -17.48 3.86
CA CYS A 110 -5.55 -17.40 2.84
C CYS A 110 -5.00 -17.54 1.41
N LEU A 111 -3.81 -17.01 1.13
CA LEU A 111 -3.15 -17.18 -0.17
C LEU A 111 -2.80 -18.65 -0.41
N LEU A 112 -2.20 -19.31 0.58
CA LEU A 112 -1.81 -20.72 0.53
C LEU A 112 -3.03 -21.63 0.35
N GLU A 113 -4.14 -21.35 1.05
CA GLU A 113 -5.42 -22.05 0.84
C GLU A 113 -5.97 -21.87 -0.58
N GLY A 114 -5.78 -20.69 -1.18
CA GLY A 114 -6.12 -20.43 -2.57
C GLY A 114 -5.25 -21.24 -3.54
N LEU A 115 -3.95 -21.28 -3.31
CA LEU A 115 -3.00 -22.05 -4.11
C LEU A 115 -3.28 -23.56 -4.04
N ALA A 116 -3.61 -24.08 -2.85
CA ALA A 116 -3.99 -25.48 -2.68
C ALA A 116 -5.16 -25.90 -3.57
N LYS A 117 -6.14 -25.00 -3.77
CA LYS A 117 -7.29 -25.23 -4.65
C LYS A 117 -6.92 -25.17 -6.14
N LEU A 118 -5.96 -24.34 -6.50
CA LEU A 118 -5.49 -24.16 -7.88
C LEU A 118 -4.52 -25.26 -8.31
N GLN A 119 -3.81 -25.88 -7.37
CA GLN A 119 -2.80 -26.92 -7.61
C GLN A 119 -3.07 -28.15 -6.74
N PRO A 120 -4.04 -29.02 -7.13
CA PRO A 120 -4.47 -30.16 -6.32
C PRO A 120 -3.34 -31.15 -6.00
N ASP A 121 -2.40 -31.33 -6.92
CA ASP A 121 -1.27 -32.27 -6.77
C ASP A 121 -0.27 -31.85 -5.68
N GLU A 122 -0.22 -30.55 -5.34
CA GLU A 122 0.64 -29.97 -4.31
C GLU A 122 -0.16 -29.46 -3.09
N SER A 123 -1.48 -29.67 -3.09
CA SER A 123 -2.43 -29.13 -2.10
C SER A 123 -2.00 -29.37 -0.65
N HIS A 124 -1.58 -30.59 -0.31
CA HIS A 124 -1.16 -30.95 1.05
C HIS A 124 -0.01 -30.07 1.57
N GLN A 125 0.93 -29.66 0.71
CA GLN A 125 2.05 -28.81 1.12
C GLN A 125 1.57 -27.39 1.45
N PHE A 126 0.66 -26.85 0.62
CA PHE A 126 0.08 -25.53 0.84
C PHE A 126 -0.85 -25.49 2.06
N GLU A 127 -1.69 -26.52 2.24
CA GLU A 127 -2.57 -26.64 3.41
C GLU A 127 -1.79 -26.76 4.72
N SER A 128 -0.70 -27.52 4.73
CA SER A 128 0.16 -27.64 5.91
C SER A 128 0.75 -26.28 6.31
N LYS A 129 1.27 -25.50 5.35
CA LYS A 129 1.82 -24.16 5.60
C LYS A 129 0.75 -23.17 6.03
N ALA A 130 -0.45 -23.23 5.44
CA ALA A 130 -1.57 -22.40 5.85
C ALA A 130 -1.98 -22.66 7.31
N ASN A 131 -2.04 -23.93 7.71
CA ASN A 131 -2.34 -24.31 9.09
C ASN A 131 -1.27 -23.84 10.08
N GLU A 132 0.00 -23.92 9.69
CA GLU A 132 1.11 -23.38 10.49
C GLU A 132 1.00 -21.86 10.67
N ALA A 133 0.76 -21.11 9.60
CA ALA A 133 0.56 -19.66 9.67
C ALA A 133 -0.63 -19.28 10.58
N ARG A 134 -1.74 -20.02 10.51
CA ARG A 134 -2.90 -19.83 11.41
C ARG A 134 -2.57 -20.13 12.87
N ARG A 135 -1.82 -21.21 13.14
CA ARG A 135 -1.39 -21.56 14.50
C ARG A 135 -0.54 -20.45 15.09
N ILE A 136 0.51 -20.01 14.37
CA ILE A 136 1.39 -18.93 14.83
C ILE A 136 0.58 -17.65 15.09
N ARG A 137 -0.35 -17.29 14.19
CA ARG A 137 -1.24 -16.14 14.41
C ARG A 137 -2.08 -16.27 15.69
N ASN A 138 -2.64 -17.45 15.95
CA ASN A 138 -3.44 -17.69 17.15
C ASN A 138 -2.59 -17.60 18.41
N ASP A 139 -1.36 -18.09 18.38
CA ASP A 139 -0.41 -18.02 19.49
C ASP A 139 0.00 -16.57 19.81
N LEU A 140 -0.01 -15.67 18.82
CA LEU A 140 0.21 -14.23 19.02
C LEU A 140 -0.94 -13.54 19.79
N GLY A 141 -2.11 -14.18 19.93
CA GLY A 141 -3.24 -13.64 20.69
C GLY A 141 -3.87 -12.36 20.11
N VAL A 142 -3.58 -12.03 18.85
CA VAL A 142 -4.04 -10.79 18.22
C VAL A 142 -5.42 -10.92 17.57
N GLU A 143 -6.32 -10.03 17.96
CA GLU A 143 -7.60 -9.85 17.29
C GLU A 143 -7.42 -9.21 15.90
N LYS A 144 -8.49 -9.24 15.09
CA LYS A 144 -8.50 -8.53 13.81
C LYS A 144 -8.33 -7.03 14.08
N PRO A 145 -7.41 -6.32 13.40
CA PRO A 145 -7.23 -4.89 13.60
C PRO A 145 -8.51 -4.12 13.28
N GLU A 146 -8.66 -2.99 13.99
CA GLU A 146 -9.61 -1.96 13.59
C GLU A 146 -9.37 -1.54 12.12
N SER A 147 -10.42 -1.00 11.49
CA SER A 147 -10.31 -0.53 10.11
C SER A 147 -9.19 0.50 9.97
N LEU A 148 -8.58 0.55 8.79
CA LEU A 148 -7.45 1.44 8.54
C LEU A 148 -7.82 2.90 8.83
N GLU A 149 -9.03 3.32 8.49
CA GLU A 149 -9.55 4.66 8.75
C GLU A 149 -9.51 5.00 10.25
N LYS A 150 -10.01 4.10 11.11
CA LYS A 150 -9.98 4.28 12.57
C LYS A 150 -8.57 4.29 13.14
N ARG A 151 -7.66 3.51 12.55
CA ARG A 151 -6.25 3.47 12.95
C ARG A 151 -5.54 4.79 12.62
N LEU A 152 -5.88 5.42 11.49
CA LEU A 152 -5.32 6.70 11.06
C LEU A 152 -5.86 7.90 11.87
N GLU A 153 -7.12 7.87 12.31
CA GLU A 153 -7.72 8.93 13.15
C GLU A 153 -6.98 9.15 14.47
N LYS A 154 -6.28 8.11 14.96
CA LYS A 154 -5.58 8.10 16.26
C LYS A 154 -4.10 8.49 16.16
N ILE A 155 -3.62 8.83 14.96
CA ILE A 155 -2.20 9.14 14.72
C ILE A 155 -1.86 10.53 15.23
N ARG A 156 -0.82 10.63 16.08
CA ARG A 156 -0.12 11.88 16.37
C ARG A 156 1.18 11.85 15.57
N ILE A 157 1.45 12.90 14.79
CA ILE A 157 2.69 13.04 14.03
C ILE A 157 3.79 13.43 15.02
N HIS A 158 4.91 12.69 15.01
CA HIS A 158 6.07 12.93 15.87
C HIS A 158 7.25 13.49 15.07
N ASP A 159 8.01 14.39 15.70
CA ASP A 159 9.16 15.15 15.15
C ASP A 159 10.50 14.37 15.23
N LYS A 160 10.55 13.09 14.82
CA LYS A 160 11.85 12.41 14.69
C LYS A 160 12.03 11.63 13.39
N ALA A 161 12.87 12.17 12.51
CA ALA A 161 13.47 11.52 11.35
C ALA A 161 14.62 10.60 11.75
N ASN A 162 14.73 9.44 11.08
CA ASN A 162 15.77 8.41 11.17
C ASN A 162 15.57 7.32 12.24
N TRP A 163 14.72 6.35 11.92
CA TRP A 163 14.63 5.08 12.65
C TRP A 163 15.28 3.95 11.83
N PRO A 164 16.39 3.35 12.29
CA PRO A 164 17.20 2.42 11.48
C PRO A 164 16.63 0.98 11.33
N GLU A 165 15.58 0.60 12.06
CA GLU A 165 15.01 -0.77 12.02
C GLU A 165 13.73 -0.94 11.18
N LEU A 166 13.40 0.08 10.40
CA LEU A 166 12.13 0.19 9.68
C LEU A 166 11.98 -0.77 8.48
N TYR A 167 13.04 -1.43 7.99
CA TYR A 167 12.96 -2.34 6.84
C TYR A 167 12.13 -3.60 7.13
N SER A 168 12.44 -4.31 8.21
CA SER A 168 11.68 -5.49 8.64
C SER A 168 10.22 -5.11 8.93
N LEU A 169 10.04 -3.95 9.56
CA LEU A 169 8.73 -3.38 9.86
C LEU A 169 7.92 -3.10 8.58
N TYR A 170 8.57 -2.52 7.56
CA TYR A 170 7.97 -2.28 6.26
C TYR A 170 7.57 -3.57 5.55
N ARG A 171 8.42 -4.60 5.55
CA ARG A 171 8.10 -5.90 4.95
C ARG A 171 6.85 -6.52 5.57
N ILE A 172 6.68 -6.35 6.88
CA ILE A 172 5.49 -6.77 7.61
C ILE A 172 4.27 -5.91 7.24
N CYS A 173 4.42 -4.59 7.10
CA CYS A 173 3.37 -3.70 6.60
C CYS A 173 2.87 -4.09 5.21
N CYS A 174 3.79 -4.44 4.31
CA CYS A 174 3.48 -4.92 2.96
C CYS A 174 2.78 -6.28 2.99
N ALA A 175 3.25 -7.22 3.80
CA ALA A 175 2.59 -8.51 3.96
C ALA A 175 1.17 -8.36 4.56
N ALA A 176 0.99 -7.43 5.49
CA ALA A 176 -0.30 -7.11 6.11
C ALA A 176 -1.28 -6.39 5.16
N ALA A 177 -0.77 -5.64 4.18
CA ALA A 177 -1.56 -4.91 3.19
C ALA A 177 -2.07 -5.77 2.02
N HIS A 178 -1.73 -7.07 1.98
CA HIS A 178 -1.94 -7.89 0.79
C HIS A 178 -3.43 -7.95 0.38
N PRO A 179 -3.78 -7.61 -0.88
CA PRO A 179 -5.16 -7.50 -1.35
C PRO A 179 -5.88 -8.86 -1.48
N SER A 180 -5.24 -9.97 -1.07
CA SER A 180 -5.75 -11.33 -1.26
C SER A 180 -7.14 -11.51 -0.66
N LEU A 181 -7.42 -10.99 0.54
CA LEU A 181 -8.72 -11.23 1.15
C LEU A 181 -9.87 -10.50 0.43
N LYS A 182 -9.73 -9.21 0.09
CA LYS A 182 -10.86 -8.46 -0.51
C LYS A 182 -11.13 -8.81 -1.98
N VAL A 183 -10.12 -9.28 -2.72
CA VAL A 183 -10.27 -9.75 -4.10
C VAL A 183 -10.76 -11.20 -4.13
N TRP A 184 -10.21 -12.08 -3.28
CA TRP A 184 -10.55 -13.50 -3.30
C TRP A 184 -11.80 -13.85 -2.49
N GLU A 185 -12.15 -13.13 -1.41
CA GLU A 185 -13.45 -13.30 -0.73
C GLU A 185 -14.64 -12.98 -1.66
N ARG A 186 -14.45 -12.05 -2.61
CA ARG A 186 -15.44 -11.79 -3.68
C ARG A 186 -15.59 -12.95 -4.68
N PHE A 187 -14.59 -13.81 -4.81
CA PHE A 187 -14.65 -15.01 -5.67
C PHE A 187 -15.09 -16.27 -4.91
N VAL A 188 -15.05 -16.28 -3.58
CA VAL A 188 -15.52 -17.41 -2.75
C VAL A 188 -17.03 -17.33 -2.48
N ILE A 189 -17.64 -16.14 -2.51
CA ILE A 189 -19.06 -15.94 -2.14
C ILE A 189 -19.96 -15.65 -3.37
N ALA A 190 -19.39 -15.34 -4.53
CA ALA A 190 -20.18 -15.09 -5.72
C ALA A 190 -20.61 -16.40 -6.37
N ASP A 191 -21.84 -16.84 -6.09
CA ASP A 191 -22.60 -17.66 -7.04
C ASP A 191 -22.51 -17.00 -8.41
N ASN A 192 -22.20 -17.78 -9.46
CA ASN A 192 -22.02 -17.36 -10.85
C ASN A 192 -23.21 -16.59 -11.48
N SER A 193 -24.25 -16.28 -10.70
CA SER A 193 -25.51 -15.65 -11.09
C SER A 193 -25.73 -14.25 -10.52
N THR A 194 -24.90 -13.74 -9.59
CA THR A 194 -25.10 -12.39 -9.03
C THR A 194 -24.31 -11.32 -9.79
N VAL A 195 -24.89 -10.89 -10.92
CA VAL A 195 -24.57 -9.61 -11.55
C VAL A 195 -24.98 -8.49 -10.59
N TYR A 196 -24.06 -8.05 -9.73
CA TYR A 196 -24.27 -6.86 -8.92
C TYR A 196 -24.40 -5.64 -9.83
N LYS A 197 -25.57 -4.99 -9.80
CA LYS A 197 -25.78 -3.65 -10.33
C LYS A 197 -24.98 -2.68 -9.46
N ASP A 198 -23.84 -2.22 -9.96
CA ASP A 198 -23.22 -1.00 -9.44
C ASP A 198 -22.75 -0.16 -10.64
N PRO A 199 -23.28 1.06 -10.84
CA PRO A 199 -22.98 1.93 -11.98
C PRO A 199 -21.64 2.67 -11.82
N ILE A 200 -20.76 2.23 -10.92
CA ILE A 200 -19.46 2.85 -10.69
C ILE A 200 -18.58 2.58 -11.91
N ASP A 201 -18.14 3.64 -12.59
CA ASP A 201 -17.10 3.57 -13.61
C ASP A 201 -15.80 3.05 -12.98
N LYS A 202 -15.62 1.74 -13.02
CA LYS A 202 -14.48 1.03 -12.42
C LYS A 202 -13.15 1.51 -12.97
N LYS A 203 -13.13 2.01 -14.21
CA LYS A 203 -11.93 2.58 -14.82
C LYS A 203 -11.58 3.91 -14.16
N SER A 204 -12.58 4.78 -13.95
CA SER A 204 -12.40 6.03 -13.23
C SER A 204 -11.98 5.80 -11.77
N LEU A 205 -12.61 4.83 -11.09
CA LEU A 205 -12.19 4.42 -9.75
C LEU A 205 -10.75 3.89 -9.72
N ALA A 206 -10.36 3.06 -10.70
CA ALA A 206 -8.99 2.56 -10.80
C ALA A 206 -7.98 3.70 -10.99
N CYS A 207 -8.26 4.65 -11.88
CA CYS A 207 -7.40 5.83 -12.08
C CYS A 207 -7.27 6.65 -10.79
N TRP A 208 -8.40 6.93 -10.11
CA TRP A 208 -8.40 7.62 -8.82
C TRP A 208 -7.55 6.88 -7.79
N MET A 209 -7.73 5.56 -7.67
CA MET A 209 -7.01 4.73 -6.70
C MET A 209 -5.51 4.74 -6.93
N VAL A 210 -5.03 4.60 -8.18
CA VAL A 210 -3.59 4.60 -8.48
C VAL A 210 -2.97 5.95 -8.08
N THR A 211 -3.60 7.06 -8.47
CA THR A 211 -3.10 8.40 -8.17
C THR A 211 -3.17 8.72 -6.67
N ALA A 212 -4.27 8.36 -6.00
CA ALA A 212 -4.41 8.52 -4.55
C ALA A 212 -3.35 7.73 -3.78
N SER A 213 -3.10 6.49 -4.17
CA SER A 213 -2.11 5.63 -3.53
C SER A 213 -0.71 6.22 -3.61
N THR A 214 -0.36 6.77 -4.77
CA THR A 214 0.91 7.47 -5.01
C THR A 214 1.04 8.72 -4.12
N PHE A 215 -0.02 9.53 -4.07
CA PHE A 215 -0.06 10.75 -3.25
C PHE A 215 0.13 10.45 -1.75
N TYR A 216 -0.62 9.49 -1.21
CA TYR A 216 -0.54 9.15 0.21
C TYR A 216 0.78 8.47 0.58
N LEU A 217 1.35 7.67 -0.33
CA LEU A 217 2.70 7.13 -0.15
C LEU A 217 3.72 8.27 0.01
N VAL A 218 3.72 9.26 -0.88
CA VAL A 218 4.66 10.39 -0.81
C VAL A 218 4.45 11.24 0.44
N MET A 219 3.19 11.53 0.80
CA MET A 219 2.85 12.15 2.09
C MET A 219 3.43 11.38 3.28
N SER A 220 3.31 10.05 3.27
CA SER A 220 3.83 9.17 4.32
C SER A 220 5.35 9.23 4.39
N THR A 221 6.00 9.19 3.23
CA THR A 221 7.44 9.27 3.08
C THR A 221 7.99 10.58 3.64
N TYR A 222 7.35 11.70 3.34
CA TYR A 222 7.70 13.01 3.89
C TYR A 222 7.58 13.08 5.41
N CYS A 223 6.54 12.46 5.99
CA CYS A 223 6.46 12.32 7.45
C CYS A 223 7.63 11.52 8.04
N LEU A 224 8.17 10.52 7.32
CA LEU A 224 9.29 9.70 7.78
C LEU A 224 10.65 10.40 7.67
N THR A 225 10.79 11.37 6.77
CA THR A 225 12.04 12.11 6.57
C THR A 225 12.02 13.52 7.14
N GLU A 226 10.87 14.00 7.64
CA GLU A 226 10.63 15.42 7.97
C GLU A 226 10.90 16.37 6.78
N LEU A 227 10.83 15.84 5.56
CA LEU A 227 11.01 16.63 4.33
C LEU A 227 9.64 16.95 3.72
N GLY A 228 9.62 17.86 2.75
CA GLY A 228 8.46 18.14 1.93
C GLY A 228 7.44 19.10 2.55
N ASP A 229 6.67 19.74 1.67
CA ASP A 229 5.61 20.68 2.05
C ASP A 229 4.23 20.05 1.81
N SER A 230 3.54 19.71 2.92
CA SER A 230 2.20 19.12 2.86
C SER A 230 1.15 20.04 2.22
N ALA A 231 1.33 21.37 2.28
CA ALA A 231 0.46 22.33 1.62
C ALA A 231 0.70 22.30 0.11
N GLN A 232 1.97 22.27 -0.32
CA GLN A 232 2.34 22.12 -1.73
C GLN A 232 1.80 20.83 -2.35
N LEU A 233 1.85 19.71 -1.62
CA LEU A 233 1.28 18.43 -2.05
C LEU A 233 -0.25 18.47 -2.18
N LYS A 234 -0.94 19.07 -1.22
CA LYS A 234 -2.40 19.27 -1.29
C LYS A 234 -2.79 20.17 -2.46
N ASP A 235 -2.02 21.22 -2.72
CA ASP A 235 -2.20 22.09 -3.88
C ASP A 235 -1.90 21.36 -5.19
N TRP A 236 -0.87 20.51 -5.23
CA TRP A 236 -0.60 19.64 -6.38
C TRP A 236 -1.80 18.73 -6.66
N TRP A 237 -2.37 18.07 -5.64
CA TRP A 237 -3.55 17.22 -5.80
C TRP A 237 -4.73 18.02 -6.37
N LYS A 238 -5.03 19.17 -5.76
CA LYS A 238 -6.15 20.02 -6.16
C LYS A 238 -5.99 20.59 -7.57
N ASN A 239 -4.79 21.01 -7.95
CA ASN A 239 -4.57 21.77 -9.18
C ASN A 239 -4.15 20.91 -10.38
N LYS A 240 -3.54 19.74 -10.14
CA LYS A 240 -3.01 18.87 -11.20
C LYS A 240 -3.82 17.60 -11.36
N VAL A 241 -4.29 17.00 -10.26
CA VAL A 241 -4.95 15.68 -10.27
C VAL A 241 -6.47 15.81 -10.33
N TRP A 242 -7.06 16.62 -9.45
CA TRP A 242 -8.52 16.77 -9.36
C TRP A 242 -9.21 17.12 -10.69
N PRO A 243 -8.67 18.04 -11.53
CA PRO A 243 -9.29 18.38 -12.81
C PRO A 243 -9.24 17.24 -13.84
N LEU A 244 -8.32 16.29 -13.69
CA LEU A 244 -8.19 15.15 -14.61
C LEU A 244 -9.08 13.96 -14.21
N LEU A 245 -9.47 13.90 -12.93
CA LEU A 245 -10.34 12.86 -12.39
C LEU A 245 -11.83 13.20 -12.54
N ASN A 246 -12.16 14.50 -12.53
CA ASN A 246 -13.51 15.01 -12.74
C ASN A 246 -13.53 15.74 -14.08
N ASP A 247 -13.80 15.01 -15.16
CA ASP A 247 -14.21 15.63 -16.42
C ASP A 247 -15.52 16.39 -16.14
N ASP A 248 -15.47 17.72 -16.13
CA ASP A 248 -16.65 18.56 -16.37
C ASP A 248 -17.06 18.47 -17.85
#